data_AF-A0A954UHK5-F1
#
_entry.id   AF-A0A954UHK5-F1
#
_cell.length_a   1.000
_cell.length_b   1.000
_cell.length_c   1.000
_cell.angle_alpha   90.00
_cell.angle_beta   90.00
_cell.angle_gamma   90.00
#
_symmetry.space_group_name_H-M   'P 1'
#
loop_
_entity.id
_entity.type
_entity.pdbx_description
1 polymer ?
#
loop_
_entity_poly.entity_id
_entity_poly.type
_entity_poly.pdbx_seq_one_letter_code
_entity_poly.pdbx_strand_id
1 'polypeptide(L)'
;WWVQHHNGIFRTVNGGQQWTEFTDVSPSVFGFAVAVHPTNAQTAWFVPAVKDECRVPVDAKLVVNRTTDGGATFETLSTGLPGSHCYDIVFRHSLDVDGSGTRLVMGSSTGSLWVSEDSGDSWRTVSNHLPPIYSARFVN
;
A
#
# COMPACT_ATOMS: atom_id res chain seq x y z
N TRP A 1 -14.79 3.17 5.09
CA TRP A 1 -13.97 1.94 4.98
C TRP A 1 -13.40 1.84 3.60
N TRP A 2 -12.22 1.24 3.47
CA TRP A 2 -11.52 1.03 2.20
C TRP A 2 -11.29 -0.46 1.99
N VAL A 3 -11.28 -0.88 0.73
CA VAL A 3 -10.99 -2.26 0.32
C VAL A 3 -10.06 -2.22 -0.89
N GLN A 4 -8.94 -2.94 -0.80
CA GLN A 4 -8.19 -3.40 -1.96
C GLN A 4 -8.73 -4.76 -2.37
N HIS A 5 -9.54 -4.78 -3.42
CA HIS A 5 -10.12 -5.99 -4.00
C HIS A 5 -9.28 -6.48 -5.18
N HIS A 6 -9.53 -7.70 -5.68
CA HIS A 6 -8.77 -8.27 -6.78
C HIS A 6 -8.90 -7.48 -8.10
N ASN A 7 -9.99 -6.72 -8.28
CA ASN A 7 -10.26 -5.98 -9.51
C ASN A 7 -10.23 -4.46 -9.33
N GLY A 8 -9.91 -3.95 -8.14
CA GLY A 8 -9.88 -2.51 -7.93
C GLY A 8 -9.83 -2.05 -6.49
N ILE A 9 -9.86 -0.74 -6.33
CA ILE A 9 -9.92 -0.04 -5.04
C ILE A 9 -11.37 0.40 -4.84
N PHE A 10 -11.90 0.17 -3.64
CA PHE A 10 -13.27 0.50 -3.29
C PHE A 10 -13.34 1.25 -1.97
N ARG A 11 -14.30 2.19 -1.87
CA ARG A 11 -14.60 2.90 -0.62
C ARG A 11 -16.10 2.92 -0.36
N THR A 12 -16.44 2.79 0.92
CA THR A 12 -17.80 3.02 1.42
C THR A 12 -17.79 4.06 2.53
N VAL A 13 -18.83 4.89 2.54
CA VAL A 13 -19.11 5.90 3.58
C VAL A 13 -20.38 5.61 4.37
N ASN A 14 -21.12 4.56 4.02
CA ASN A 14 -22.41 4.21 4.62
C ASN A 14 -22.41 2.79 5.19
N GLY A 15 -21.30 2.40 5.82
CA GLY A 15 -21.19 1.10 6.51
C GLY A 15 -21.21 -0.11 5.58
N GLY A 16 -20.80 0.02 4.32
CA GLY A 16 -20.73 -1.09 3.37
C GLY A 16 -21.99 -1.35 2.56
N GLN A 17 -23.03 -0.51 2.71
CA GLN A 17 -24.26 -0.62 1.93
C GLN A 17 -24.04 -0.28 0.46
N GLN A 18 -23.19 0.70 0.17
CA GLN A 18 -22.78 1.07 -1.18
C GLN A 18 -21.27 1.30 -1.24
N TRP A 19 -20.69 0.98 -2.38
CA TRP A 19 -19.26 1.11 -2.65
C TRP A 19 -19.04 1.94 -3.91
N THR A 20 -18.12 2.91 -3.81
CA THR A 20 -17.55 3.62 -4.94
C THR A 20 -16.30 2.88 -5.38
N GLU A 21 -16.24 2.50 -6.65
CA GLU A 21 -15.06 1.93 -7.29
C GLU A 21 -14.18 3.05 -7.85
N PHE A 22 -12.85 2.93 -7.68
CA PHE A 22 -11.87 3.80 -8.30
C PHE A 22 -11.13 3.03 -9.39
N THR A 23 -11.36 3.41 -10.64
CA THR A 23 -10.84 2.72 -11.83
C THR A 23 -9.62 3.41 -12.45
N ASP A 24 -9.43 4.71 -12.16
CA ASP A 24 -8.38 5.54 -12.76
C ASP A 24 -7.30 5.91 -11.73
N VAL A 25 -6.65 4.88 -11.16
CA VAL A 25 -5.53 5.05 -10.23
C VAL A 25 -4.25 4.49 -10.87
N SER A 26 -3.33 5.38 -11.20
CA SER A 26 -2.01 5.01 -11.71
C SER A 26 -1.08 4.56 -10.58
N PRO A 27 -0.13 3.64 -10.81
CA PRO A 27 0.09 2.89 -12.04
C PRO A 27 -0.86 1.69 -12.22
N SER A 28 -1.59 1.30 -11.16
CA SER A 28 -2.54 0.19 -11.20
C SER A 28 -3.53 0.30 -10.05
N VAL A 29 -4.77 -0.13 -10.29
CA VAL A 29 -5.80 -0.35 -9.25
C VAL A 29 -5.69 -1.75 -8.62
N PHE A 30 -4.83 -2.60 -9.16
CA PHE A 30 -4.56 -3.94 -8.65
C PHE A 30 -3.49 -3.91 -7.57
N GLY A 31 -3.73 -4.64 -6.48
CA GLY A 31 -2.82 -4.82 -5.37
C GLY A 31 -3.42 -5.76 -4.33
N PHE A 32 -2.73 -5.90 -3.20
CA PHE A 32 -3.23 -6.72 -2.09
C PHE A 32 -3.44 -5.91 -0.81
N ALA A 33 -2.52 -4.98 -0.55
CA ALA A 33 -2.46 -4.23 0.69
C ALA A 33 -3.34 -2.97 0.64
N VAL A 34 -3.99 -2.68 1.77
CA VAL A 34 -4.55 -1.37 2.08
C VAL A 34 -4.32 -1.07 3.55
N ALA A 35 -3.86 0.14 3.86
CA ALA A 35 -3.84 0.69 5.21
C ALA A 35 -4.66 1.99 5.24
N VAL A 36 -5.34 2.25 6.36
CA VAL A 36 -6.22 3.43 6.52
C VAL A 36 -5.78 4.18 7.76
N HIS A 37 -5.66 5.51 7.65
CA HIS A 37 -5.23 6.33 8.79
C HIS A 37 -6.18 6.14 9.98
N PRO A 38 -5.66 5.94 11.21
CA PRO A 38 -6.45 5.48 12.36
C PRO A 38 -7.59 6.45 12.75
N THR A 39 -7.40 7.75 12.52
CA THR A 39 -8.37 8.80 12.87
C THR A 39 -8.87 9.63 11.70
N ASN A 40 -8.40 9.38 10.47
CA ASN A 40 -8.77 10.15 9.28
C ASN A 40 -9.13 9.20 8.12
N ALA A 41 -10.41 8.87 7.99
CA ALA A 41 -10.88 7.96 6.96
C ALA A 41 -10.75 8.49 5.51
N GLN A 42 -10.31 9.74 5.32
CA GLN A 42 -9.96 10.28 4.00
C GLN A 42 -8.56 9.83 3.54
N THR A 43 -7.72 9.37 4.46
CA THR A 43 -6.34 8.95 4.16
C THR A 43 -6.22 7.43 4.10
N ALA A 44 -5.69 6.92 3.00
CA ALA A 44 -5.40 5.51 2.81
C ALA A 44 -4.19 5.28 1.89
N TRP A 45 -3.52 4.15 2.08
CA TRP A 45 -2.34 3.74 1.32
C TRP A 45 -2.56 2.38 0.67
N PHE A 46 -2.02 2.22 -0.53
CA PHE A 46 -2.12 1.03 -1.37
C PHE A 46 -0.76 0.70 -1.98
N VAL A 47 -0.50 -0.58 -2.23
CA VAL A 47 0.73 -1.02 -2.92
C VAL A 47 0.34 -1.67 -4.24
N PRO A 48 0.47 -0.95 -5.37
CA PRO A 48 0.04 -1.43 -6.68
C PRO A 48 0.96 -2.51 -7.25
N ALA A 49 0.39 -3.43 -8.02
CA ALA A 49 1.07 -4.46 -8.78
C ALA A 49 0.43 -4.61 -10.17
N VAL A 50 1.05 -5.37 -11.07
CA VAL A 50 0.58 -5.55 -12.46
C VAL A 50 -0.79 -6.23 -12.49
N LYS A 51 -0.87 -7.51 -12.10
CA LYS A 51 -2.13 -8.27 -12.05
C LYS A 51 -2.02 -9.60 -11.29
N ASP A 52 -3.09 -10.38 -11.20
CA ASP A 52 -3.08 -11.69 -10.54
C ASP A 52 -2.27 -12.73 -11.30
N GLU A 53 -2.19 -12.62 -12.63
CA GLU A 53 -1.36 -13.48 -13.49
C GLU A 53 0.11 -13.04 -13.51
N CYS A 54 0.40 -11.80 -13.10
CA CYS A 54 1.76 -11.24 -13.05
C CYS A 54 1.95 -10.45 -11.76
N ARG A 55 2.39 -11.14 -10.70
CA ARG A 55 2.50 -10.58 -9.35
C ARG A 55 3.87 -9.95 -9.13
N VAL A 56 4.07 -8.80 -9.77
CA VAL A 56 5.23 -7.92 -9.58
C VAL A 56 4.76 -6.45 -9.62
N PRO A 57 5.57 -5.49 -9.14
CA PRO A 57 5.26 -4.06 -9.30
C PRO A 57 5.20 -3.66 -10.78
N VAL A 58 4.37 -2.68 -11.11
CA VAL A 58 4.30 -2.14 -12.48
C VAL A 58 5.66 -1.58 -12.87
N ASP A 59 6.11 -1.88 -14.10
CA ASP A 59 7.43 -1.53 -14.63
C ASP A 59 8.62 -2.01 -13.77
N ALA A 60 8.40 -3.01 -12.90
CA ALA A 60 9.36 -3.44 -11.88
C ALA A 60 9.83 -2.28 -10.97
N LYS A 61 8.94 -1.32 -10.69
CA LYS A 61 9.18 -0.17 -9.79
C LYS A 61 8.23 -0.25 -8.61
N LEU A 62 8.77 -0.37 -7.40
CA LEU A 62 7.94 -0.40 -6.19
C LEU A 62 7.52 1.02 -5.83
N VAL A 63 6.22 1.21 -5.69
CA VAL A 63 5.61 2.49 -5.29
C VAL A 63 4.51 2.24 -4.26
N VAL A 64 4.10 3.29 -3.56
CA VAL A 64 2.92 3.31 -2.69
C VAL A 64 2.01 4.41 -3.19
N ASN A 65 0.74 4.10 -3.42
CA ASN A 65 -0.26 5.13 -3.71
C ASN A 65 -0.91 5.58 -2.41
N ARG A 66 -1.02 6.90 -2.22
CA ARG A 66 -1.72 7.52 -1.09
C ARG A 66 -2.84 8.39 -1.61
N THR A 67 -3.98 8.35 -0.94
CA THR A 67 -4.98 9.43 -1.01
C THR A 67 -5.06 10.10 0.36
N THR A 68 -5.36 11.38 0.39
CA THR A 68 -5.64 12.16 1.62
C THR A 68 -6.99 12.89 1.55
N ASP A 69 -7.75 12.70 0.48
CA ASP A 69 -8.98 13.43 0.16
C ASP A 69 -10.16 12.49 -0.11
N GLY A 70 -10.08 11.25 0.40
CA GLY A 70 -11.15 10.27 0.25
C GLY A 70 -11.23 9.62 -1.13
N GLY A 71 -10.15 9.70 -1.92
CA GLY A 71 -10.03 9.10 -3.25
C GLY A 71 -10.36 10.04 -4.40
N ALA A 72 -10.48 11.35 -4.13
CA ALA A 72 -10.61 12.33 -5.21
C ALA A 72 -9.30 12.44 -6.00
N THR A 73 -8.16 12.30 -5.33
CA THR A 73 -6.84 12.16 -5.94
C THR A 73 -6.02 11.07 -5.28
N PHE A 74 -5.05 10.55 -6.04
CA PHE A 74 -4.04 9.60 -5.57
C PHE A 74 -2.65 10.11 -5.96
N GLU A 75 -1.75 10.14 -4.99
CA GLU A 75 -0.35 10.49 -5.13
C GLU A 75 0.50 9.21 -5.13
N THR A 76 1.46 9.11 -6.06
CA THR A 76 2.39 7.98 -6.14
C THR A 76 3.71 8.30 -5.44
N LEU A 77 3.98 7.61 -4.34
CA LEU A 77 5.13 7.78 -3.47
C LEU A 77 6.20 6.73 -3.79
N SER A 78 7.44 7.15 -3.98
CA SER A 78 8.53 6.26 -4.41
C SER A 78 9.91 6.58 -3.82
N THR A 79 10.05 7.68 -3.08
CA THR A 79 11.32 8.09 -2.49
C THR A 79 11.84 7.02 -1.54
N GLY A 80 13.06 6.53 -1.81
CA GLY A 80 13.71 5.48 -1.02
C GLY A 80 13.27 4.05 -1.34
N LEU A 81 12.33 3.86 -2.28
CA LEU A 81 11.92 2.54 -2.77
C LEU A 81 12.70 2.14 -4.03
N PRO A 82 12.82 0.83 -4.33
CA PRO A 82 13.43 0.35 -5.57
C PRO A 82 12.72 0.88 -6.82
N GLY A 83 13.39 1.77 -7.57
CA GLY A 83 12.86 2.40 -8.78
C GLY A 83 13.04 1.61 -10.08
N SER A 84 13.63 0.40 -10.01
CA SER A 84 13.75 -0.56 -11.11
C SER A 84 14.13 -1.95 -10.58
N HIS A 85 13.97 -2.97 -11.41
CA HIS A 85 14.34 -4.37 -11.11
C HIS A 85 13.77 -4.91 -9.79
N CYS A 86 12.62 -4.39 -9.38
CA CYS A 86 11.91 -4.84 -8.20
C CYS A 86 10.85 -5.87 -8.58
N TYR A 87 10.87 -7.02 -7.88
CA TYR A 87 9.93 -8.12 -8.08
C TYR A 87 9.20 -8.47 -6.77
N ASP A 88 9.18 -7.53 -5.83
CA ASP A 88 8.53 -7.66 -4.54
C ASP A 88 7.01 -7.53 -4.64
N ILE A 89 6.29 -8.30 -3.83
CA ILE A 89 4.85 -8.13 -3.60
C ILE A 89 4.58 -7.91 -2.12
N VAL A 90 3.79 -6.88 -1.82
CA VAL A 90 3.30 -6.63 -0.46
C VAL A 90 1.95 -7.33 -0.29
N PHE A 91 1.89 -8.30 0.62
CA PHE A 91 0.66 -9.05 0.89
C PHE A 91 -0.35 -8.26 1.73
N ARG A 92 -1.58 -8.79 1.81
CA ARG A 92 -2.74 -8.13 2.41
C ARG A 92 -2.52 -7.59 3.83
N HIS A 93 -1.73 -8.31 4.65
CA HIS A 93 -1.43 -7.93 6.03
C HIS A 93 -0.01 -7.41 6.22
N SER A 94 0.73 -7.18 5.13
CA SER A 94 2.13 -6.76 5.16
C SER A 94 2.31 -5.26 4.93
N LEU A 95 1.25 -4.46 5.06
CA LEU A 95 1.30 -3.01 5.18
C LEU A 95 0.52 -2.63 6.44
N ASP A 96 1.13 -1.83 7.31
CA ASP A 96 0.50 -1.33 8.52
C ASP A 96 0.85 0.13 8.76
N VAL A 97 -0.06 0.83 9.44
CA VAL A 97 0.09 2.22 9.87
C VAL A 97 -0.07 2.27 11.39
N ASP A 98 0.79 3.01 12.06
CA ASP A 98 0.76 3.11 13.51
C ASP A 98 -0.38 4.01 14.02
N GLY A 99 -0.51 4.09 15.36
CA GLY A 99 -1.55 4.86 16.01
C GLY A 99 -1.48 6.38 15.79
N SER A 100 -0.31 6.95 15.46
CA SER A 100 -0.21 8.37 15.10
C SER A 100 -0.68 8.63 13.68
N GLY A 101 -0.71 7.61 12.82
CA GLY A 101 -1.04 7.74 11.41
C GLY A 101 0.12 8.26 10.55
N THR A 102 1.33 8.38 11.13
CA THR A 102 2.50 8.95 10.44
C THR A 102 3.59 7.94 10.15
N ARG A 103 3.61 6.79 10.85
CA ARG A 103 4.59 5.74 10.58
C ARG A 103 3.93 4.59 9.83
N LEU A 104 4.60 4.13 8.79
CA LEU A 104 4.18 2.98 7.99
C LEU A 104 5.26 1.92 8.02
N VAL A 105 4.85 0.66 7.99
CA VAL A 105 5.74 -0.47 7.75
C VAL A 105 5.18 -1.29 6.62
N MET A 106 6.04 -1.71 5.69
CA MET A 106 5.65 -2.71 4.69
C MET A 106 6.70 -3.79 4.50
N GLY A 107 6.24 -5.02 4.37
CA GLY A 107 7.07 -6.20 4.12
C GLY A 107 6.68 -6.91 2.83
N SER A 108 7.64 -7.54 2.18
CA SER A 108 7.43 -8.22 0.90
C SER A 108 7.44 -9.74 0.97
N SER A 109 6.93 -10.33 -0.11
CA SER A 109 7.01 -11.76 -0.44
C SER A 109 8.44 -12.29 -0.57
N THR A 110 9.44 -11.43 -0.81
CA THR A 110 10.85 -11.85 -0.97
C THR A 110 11.75 -11.50 0.21
N GLY A 111 11.18 -10.96 1.30
CA GLY A 111 11.93 -10.72 2.53
C GLY A 111 12.45 -9.30 2.72
N SER A 112 12.02 -8.37 1.87
CA SER A 112 12.30 -6.95 2.01
C SER A 112 11.36 -6.32 3.02
N LEU A 113 11.87 -5.42 3.87
CA LEU A 113 11.13 -4.69 4.90
C LEU A 113 11.50 -3.21 4.81
N TRP A 114 10.49 -2.35 4.70
CA TRP A 114 10.64 -0.91 4.66
C TRP A 114 9.81 -0.22 5.74
N VAL A 115 10.29 0.91 6.20
CA VAL A 115 9.59 1.79 7.15
C VAL A 115 9.59 3.21 6.60
N SER A 116 8.48 3.91 6.78
CA SER A 116 8.37 5.36 6.60
C SER A 116 8.00 5.99 7.96
N GLU A 117 8.55 7.18 8.22
CA GLU A 117 8.22 7.98 9.42
C GLU A 117 7.48 9.28 9.08
N ASP A 118 7.11 9.46 7.81
CA ASP A 118 6.56 10.68 7.22
C ASP A 118 5.35 10.39 6.33
N SER A 119 4.46 9.50 6.78
CA SER A 119 3.20 9.16 6.09
C SER A 119 3.39 8.62 4.66
N GLY A 120 4.56 8.05 4.38
CA GLY A 120 4.93 7.44 3.11
C GLY A 120 5.71 8.34 2.17
N ASP A 121 5.97 9.60 2.53
CA ASP A 121 6.69 10.56 1.68
C ASP A 121 8.11 10.06 1.36
N SER A 122 8.76 9.39 2.31
CA SER A 122 10.02 8.68 2.12
C SER A 122 10.07 7.35 2.86
N TRP A 123 10.81 6.40 2.30
CA TRP A 123 10.96 5.05 2.84
C TRP A 123 12.42 4.71 3.10
N ARG A 124 12.65 3.96 4.17
CA ARG A 124 13.95 3.39 4.51
C ARG A 124 13.86 1.88 4.50
N THR A 125 14.75 1.23 3.76
CA THR A 125 14.96 -0.21 3.85
C THR A 125 15.54 -0.59 5.21
N VAL A 126 14.89 -1.53 5.90
CA VAL A 126 15.35 -2.13 7.16
C VAL A 126 16.10 -3.42 6.89
N SER A 127 15.61 -4.25 5.97
CA SER A 127 16.24 -5.50 5.55
C SER A 127 15.79 -5.88 4.13
N ASN A 128 16.62 -6.65 3.42
CA ASN A 128 16.29 -7.30 2.14
C ASN A 128 16.44 -8.83 2.22
N HIS A 129 16.58 -9.38 3.44
CA HIS A 129 17.07 -10.75 3.65
C HIS A 129 16.27 -11.53 4.70
N LEU A 130 15.05 -11.10 5.01
CA LEU A 130 14.15 -11.89 5.85
C LEU A 130 13.55 -13.05 5.04
N PRO A 131 12.95 -14.05 5.71
CA PRO A 131 11.99 -14.94 5.04
C PRO A 131 10.79 -14.13 4.50
N PRO A 132 9.96 -14.72 3.61
CA PRO A 132 8.74 -14.08 3.13
C PRO A 132 7.88 -13.52 4.26
N ILE A 133 7.50 -12.24 4.16
CA ILE A 133 6.77 -11.52 5.19
C ILE A 133 5.28 -11.54 4.88
N TYR A 134 4.54 -12.38 5.59
CA TYR A 134 3.08 -12.52 5.44
C TYR A 134 2.27 -11.47 6.21
N SER A 135 2.86 -10.91 7.26
CA SER A 135 2.24 -9.87 8.07
C SER A 135 3.32 -9.02 8.73
N ALA A 136 3.08 -7.72 8.79
CA ALA A 136 3.89 -6.75 9.55
C ALA A 136 2.92 -5.86 10.33
N ARG A 137 3.21 -5.59 11.60
CA ARG A 137 2.40 -4.69 12.43
C ARG A 137 3.24 -3.92 13.43
N PHE A 138 2.82 -2.71 13.75
CA PHE A 138 3.30 -2.02 14.93
C PHE A 138 2.70 -2.66 16.19
N VAL A 139 3.53 -2.85 17.21
CA VAL A 139 3.10 -3.25 18.56
C VAL A 139 3.08 -2.02 19.44
N ASN A 140 2.01 -1.89 20.23
CA ASN A 140 1.89 -0.85 21.26
C ASN A 140 2.67 -1.24 22.51
#